data_AF-A0A524NTU8-F1
#
_entry.id   AF-A0A524NTU8-F1
#
_cell.length_a   1.000
_cell.length_b   1.000
_cell.length_c   1.000
_cell.angle_alpha   90.00
_cell.angle_beta   90.00
_cell.angle_gamma   90.00
#
_symmetry.space_group_name_H-M   'P 1'
#
loop_
_entity.id
_entity.type
_entity.pdbx_description
1 polymer ?
#
loop_
_entity_poly.entity_id
_entity_poly.type
_entity_poly.pdbx_seq_one_letter_code
_entity_poly.pdbx_strand_id
1 'polypeptide(L)'
;AVDGKLLVGDYIKVKNRKIDGFIIGAMNADKSLSYIETSKNLCIITGGDRTEIALNAMETNIAMIVFTGNLYPDEKVLEKATKRNIPLILASGDTFTITQKLQNIHAEIQPADIEVCLQQVDQNIAWEEFTK
;
A
#
# COMPACT_ATOMS: atom_id res chain seq x y z
N ALA A 1 -4.17 -2.57 -11.06
CA ALA A 1 -4.41 -3.69 -10.13
C ALA A 1 -3.14 -4.55 -10.08
N VAL A 2 -2.66 -4.88 -8.88
CA VAL A 2 -1.33 -5.48 -8.65
C VAL A 2 -1.36 -7.03 -8.81
N ASP A 3 -2.51 -7.60 -9.17
CA ASP A 3 -2.76 -9.06 -9.29
C ASP A 3 -2.16 -9.85 -8.12
N GLY A 4 -2.47 -9.38 -6.90
CA GLY A 4 -1.92 -9.91 -5.66
C GLY A 4 -2.93 -10.76 -4.88
N LYS A 5 -2.44 -11.83 -4.25
CA LYS A 5 -3.16 -12.72 -3.33
C LYS A 5 -2.95 -12.25 -1.89
N LEU A 6 -4.03 -12.06 -1.13
CA LEU A 6 -3.95 -11.80 0.31
C LEU A 6 -3.52 -13.08 1.04
N LEU A 7 -2.43 -13.00 1.80
CA LEU A 7 -1.91 -14.10 2.62
C LEU A 7 -2.38 -13.99 4.08
N VAL A 8 -2.37 -12.77 4.62
CA VAL A 8 -2.74 -12.47 6.00
C VAL A 8 -3.55 -11.17 6.03
N GLY A 9 -4.54 -11.11 6.93
CA GLY A 9 -5.39 -9.94 7.14
C GLY A 9 -6.81 -10.12 6.60
N ASP A 10 -7.70 -9.25 7.04
CA ASP A 10 -9.10 -9.20 6.57
C ASP A 10 -9.24 -8.21 5.42
N TYR A 11 -9.78 -8.68 4.29
CA TYR A 11 -10.05 -7.90 3.08
C TYR A 11 -10.72 -6.55 3.36
N ILE A 12 -11.73 -6.51 4.24
CA ILE A 12 -12.47 -5.26 4.52
C ILE A 12 -11.56 -4.24 5.19
N LYS A 13 -10.68 -4.69 6.10
CA LYS A 13 -9.70 -3.84 6.77
C LYS A 13 -8.59 -3.39 5.81
N VAL A 14 -8.13 -4.27 4.92
CA VAL A 14 -7.11 -3.92 3.91
C VAL A 14 -7.64 -2.86 2.95
N LYS A 15 -8.88 -3.02 2.46
CA LYS A 15 -9.49 -2.14 1.45
C LYS A 15 -9.60 -0.68 1.92
N ASN A 16 -9.89 -0.47 3.20
CA ASN A 16 -10.12 0.86 3.76
C ASN A 16 -8.86 1.47 4.41
N ARG A 17 -7.70 0.80 4.30
CA ARG A 17 -6.47 1.28 4.91
C ARG A 17 -5.82 2.32 4.01
N LYS A 18 -5.67 3.55 4.52
CA LYS A 18 -4.92 4.60 3.83
C LYS A 18 -3.44 4.23 3.81
N ILE A 19 -2.80 4.42 2.65
CA ILE A 19 -1.35 4.25 2.47
C ILE A 19 -0.81 5.64 2.17
N ASP A 20 0.07 6.15 3.04
CA ASP A 20 0.64 7.50 2.89
C ASP A 20 1.95 7.49 2.07
N GLY A 21 2.51 6.31 1.78
CA GLY A 21 3.69 6.15 0.94
C GLY A 21 4.17 4.71 0.82
N PHE A 22 5.15 4.49 -0.07
CA PHE A 22 5.74 3.17 -0.33
C PHE A 22 7.24 3.16 -0.04
N ILE A 23 7.73 2.04 0.50
CA ILE A 23 9.16 1.76 0.64
C ILE A 23 9.48 0.46 -0.10
N ILE A 24 10.49 0.52 -0.95
CA ILE A 24 10.96 -0.63 -1.71
C ILE A 24 12.14 -1.24 -0.96
N GLY A 25 11.94 -2.42 -0.39
CA GLY A 25 12.90 -3.21 0.38
C GLY A 25 14.03 -3.83 -0.46
N ALA A 26 14.56 -3.06 -1.42
CA ALA A 26 15.83 -3.31 -2.11
C ALA A 26 16.99 -2.52 -1.47
N MET A 27 16.69 -1.42 -0.77
CA MET A 27 17.69 -0.57 -0.10
C MET A 27 17.78 -0.86 1.40
N ASN A 28 19.02 -0.99 1.88
CA ASN A 28 19.47 -1.16 3.27
C ASN A 28 18.44 -0.73 4.32
N ALA A 29 17.96 -1.71 5.11
CA ALA A 29 17.01 -1.54 6.20
C ALA A 29 17.35 -0.34 7.10
N ASP A 30 18.64 -0.09 7.35
CA ASP A 30 19.12 0.97 8.24
C ASP A 30 18.89 2.40 7.75
N LYS A 31 18.91 2.67 6.44
CA LYS A 31 18.63 4.02 5.90
C LYS A 31 17.13 4.28 5.69
N SER A 32 16.30 3.24 5.80
CA SER A 32 14.85 3.35 5.67
C SER A 32 14.15 3.59 7.00
N LEU A 33 14.77 3.24 8.13
CA LEU A 33 14.18 3.38 9.47
C LEU A 33 13.83 4.83 9.81
N SER A 34 14.68 5.81 9.49
CA SER A 34 14.38 7.24 9.75
C SER A 34 13.18 7.76 8.94
N TYR A 35 12.96 7.22 7.74
CA TYR A 35 11.79 7.52 6.91
C TYR A 35 10.53 6.83 7.43
N ILE A 36 10.70 5.62 7.99
CA ILE A 36 9.63 4.82 8.60
C ILE A 36 9.18 5.40 9.95
N GLU A 37 10.10 6.00 10.71
CA GLU A 37 9.81 6.59 12.03
C GLU A 37 9.02 7.90 11.92
N THR A 38 9.21 8.66 10.84
CA THR A 38 8.55 9.96 10.61
C THR A 38 7.23 9.86 9.86
N SER A 39 7.01 8.77 9.11
CA SER A 39 5.81 8.56 8.29
C SER A 39 4.90 7.48 8.89
N LYS A 40 3.59 7.69 8.87
CA LYS A 40 2.62 6.67 9.30
C LYS A 40 2.07 5.93 8.08
N ASN A 41 1.61 4.69 8.28
CA ASN A 41 0.88 3.92 7.27
C ASN A 41 1.65 3.66 5.95
N LEU A 42 2.93 3.32 6.05
CA LEU A 42 3.73 2.98 4.87
C LEU A 42 3.45 1.56 4.37
N CYS A 43 3.49 1.37 3.05
CA CYS A 43 3.46 0.06 2.41
C CYS A 43 4.88 -0.37 2.04
N ILE A 44 5.30 -1.54 2.53
CA ILE A 44 6.61 -2.12 2.19
C ILE A 44 6.47 -3.05 0.99
N ILE A 45 7.32 -2.90 -0.01
CA ILE A 45 7.38 -3.75 -1.20
C ILE A 45 8.72 -4.48 -1.18
N THR A 46 8.75 -5.81 -1.07
CA THR A 46 10.00 -6.58 -0.97
C THR A 46 9.85 -7.99 -1.55
N GLY A 47 10.95 -8.73 -1.70
CA GLY A 47 10.89 -10.15 -2.07
C GLY A 47 10.49 -11.02 -0.87
N GLY A 48 9.78 -12.14 -1.10
CA GLY A 48 9.40 -13.07 -0.04
C GLY A 48 10.57 -13.73 0.69
N ASP A 49 11.73 -13.82 0.02
CA ASP A 49 12.99 -14.30 0.57
C ASP A 49 13.64 -13.32 1.57
N ARG A 50 13.15 -12.08 1.66
CA ARG A 50 13.69 -11.03 2.55
C ARG A 50 13.01 -11.04 3.92
N THR A 51 13.04 -12.19 4.58
CA THR A 51 12.40 -12.43 5.90
C THR A 51 12.79 -11.39 6.95
N GLU A 52 14.07 -11.06 7.10
CA GLU A 52 14.52 -10.07 8.10
C GLU A 52 13.95 -8.67 7.86
N ILE A 53 13.85 -8.24 6.59
CA ILE A 53 13.25 -6.94 6.24
C ILE A 53 11.79 -6.91 6.65
N ALA A 54 11.03 -7.96 6.32
CA ALA A 54 9.61 -8.03 6.69
C ALA A 54 9.42 -8.04 8.21
N LEU A 55 10.24 -8.81 8.93
CA LEU A 55 10.19 -8.90 10.39
C LEU A 55 10.51 -7.55 11.05
N ASN A 56 11.54 -6.84 10.58
CA ASN A 56 11.93 -5.54 11.12
C ASN A 56 10.90 -4.46 10.77
N ALA A 57 10.37 -4.46 9.55
CA ALA A 57 9.32 -3.51 9.17
C ALA A 57 8.05 -3.67 10.03
N MET A 58 7.68 -4.90 10.39
CA MET A 58 6.55 -5.15 11.29
C MET A 58 6.77 -4.70 12.74
N GLU A 59 8.00 -4.35 13.14
CA GLU A 59 8.26 -3.69 14.43
C GLU A 59 7.92 -2.20 14.41
N THR A 60 7.70 -1.64 13.23
CA THR A 60 7.40 -0.22 13.02
C THR A 60 5.93 -0.02 12.59
N ASN A 61 5.50 1.24 12.46
CA ASN A 61 4.11 1.57 12.13
C ASN A 61 3.83 1.53 10.61
N ILE A 62 3.78 0.32 10.05
CA ILE A 62 3.46 0.07 8.64
C ILE A 62 1.98 -0.26 8.42
N ALA A 63 1.48 0.07 7.23
CA ALA A 63 0.13 -0.28 6.79
C ALA A 63 0.04 -1.73 6.32
N MET A 64 1.01 -2.20 5.53
CA MET A 64 1.00 -3.52 4.90
C MET A 64 2.36 -3.87 4.28
N ILE A 65 2.52 -5.14 3.89
CA ILE A 65 3.67 -5.63 3.11
C ILE A 65 3.17 -6.30 1.83
N VAL A 66 3.81 -5.99 0.70
CA VAL A 66 3.62 -6.62 -0.60
C VAL A 66 4.89 -7.39 -0.96
N PHE A 67 4.77 -8.70 -1.06
CA PHE A 67 5.81 -9.61 -1.54
C PHE A 67 5.76 -9.74 -3.05
N THR A 68 6.89 -9.57 -3.73
CA THR A 68 6.99 -9.59 -5.19
C THR A 68 7.64 -10.88 -5.71
N GLY A 69 7.51 -11.12 -7.01
CA GLY A 69 8.15 -12.24 -7.70
C GLY A 69 7.59 -13.62 -7.37
N ASN A 70 6.37 -13.71 -6.83
CA ASN A 70 5.77 -14.95 -6.32
C ASN A 70 6.61 -15.68 -5.26
N LEU A 71 7.56 -14.99 -4.63
CA LEU A 71 8.33 -15.55 -3.53
C LEU A 71 7.45 -15.55 -2.28
N TYR A 72 7.14 -16.74 -1.77
CA TYR A 72 6.34 -16.88 -0.57
C TYR A 72 7.17 -16.56 0.66
N PRO A 73 6.68 -15.74 1.60
CA PRO A 73 7.42 -15.45 2.83
C PRO A 73 7.43 -16.65 3.78
N ASP A 74 8.45 -16.70 4.64
CA ASP A 74 8.56 -17.73 5.69
C ASP A 74 7.37 -17.72 6.65
N GLU A 75 7.07 -18.88 7.24
CA GLU A 75 5.98 -19.07 8.21
C GLU A 75 6.06 -18.09 9.38
N LYS A 76 7.27 -17.81 9.88
CA LYS A 76 7.51 -16.83 10.95
C LYS A 76 7.00 -15.43 10.62
N VAL A 77 7.08 -15.03 9.34
CA VAL A 77 6.57 -13.74 8.86
C VAL A 77 5.04 -13.75 8.90
N LEU A 78 4.41 -14.83 8.45
CA LEU A 78 2.95 -15.00 8.45
C LEU A 78 2.39 -14.97 9.88
N GLU A 79 3.02 -15.70 10.80
CA GLU A 79 2.63 -15.71 12.22
C GLU A 79 2.72 -14.33 12.85
N LYS A 80 3.84 -13.62 12.64
CA LYS A 80 4.05 -12.30 13.20
C LYS A 80 3.05 -11.29 12.65
N ALA A 81 2.81 -11.32 11.35
CA ALA A 81 1.83 -10.45 10.69
C ALA A 81 0.41 -10.72 11.21
N THR A 82 0.06 -11.99 11.45
CA THR A 82 -1.24 -12.37 12.02
C THR A 82 -1.39 -11.80 13.43
N LYS A 83 -0.38 -11.97 14.29
CA LYS A 83 -0.37 -11.44 15.67
C LYS A 83 -0.49 -9.92 15.72
N ARG A 84 0.16 -9.21 14.77
CA ARG A 84 0.11 -7.74 14.67
C ARG A 84 -1.02 -7.20 13.81
N ASN A 85 -1.84 -8.06 13.22
CA ASN A 85 -2.90 -7.70 12.29
C ASN A 85 -2.40 -6.79 11.13
N ILE A 86 -1.23 -7.15 10.57
CA ILE A 86 -0.60 -6.49 9.43
C ILE A 86 -0.91 -7.30 8.16
N PRO A 87 -1.54 -6.71 7.15
CA PRO A 87 -1.83 -7.36 5.89
C PRO A 87 -0.56 -7.73 5.13
N LEU A 88 -0.54 -8.96 4.60
CA LEU A 88 0.51 -9.47 3.71
C LEU A 88 -0.10 -9.85 2.36
N ILE A 89 0.43 -9.29 1.28
CA ILE A 89 -0.03 -9.54 -0.09
C ILE A 89 1.11 -10.19 -0.86
N LEU A 90 0.83 -11.24 -1.60
CA LEU A 90 1.76 -11.85 -2.56
C LEU A 90 1.38 -11.42 -3.97
N ALA A 91 2.24 -10.68 -4.64
CA ALA A 91 2.07 -10.22 -6.01
C ALA A 91 2.92 -11.04 -6.99
N SER A 92 2.37 -11.25 -8.18
CA SER A 92 2.98 -12.08 -9.22
C SER A 92 4.07 -11.37 -10.04
N GLY A 93 4.07 -10.04 -10.07
CA GLY A 93 5.08 -9.25 -10.78
C GLY A 93 6.36 -9.06 -9.99
N ASP A 94 7.43 -8.71 -10.69
CA ASP A 94 8.69 -8.26 -10.08
C ASP A 94 8.54 -6.90 -9.38
N THR A 95 9.52 -6.55 -8.56
CA THR A 95 9.52 -5.31 -7.77
C THR A 95 9.33 -4.05 -8.61
N PHE A 96 9.96 -3.95 -9.79
CA PHE A 96 9.83 -2.79 -10.66
C PHE A 96 8.40 -2.69 -11.20
N THR A 97 7.86 -3.79 -11.74
CA THR A 97 6.49 -3.86 -12.26
C THR A 97 5.46 -3.53 -11.18
N ILE A 98 5.59 -4.10 -9.98
CA ILE A 98 4.67 -3.84 -8.87
C ILE A 98 4.73 -2.38 -8.43
N THR A 99 5.94 -1.82 -8.31
CA THR A 99 6.12 -0.42 -7.93
C THR A 99 5.48 0.51 -8.95
N GLN A 100 5.72 0.30 -10.26
CA GLN A 100 5.10 1.08 -11.32
C GLN A 100 3.57 0.99 -11.30
N LYS A 101 3.03 -0.22 -11.13
CA LYS A 101 1.58 -0.42 -10.99
C LYS A 101 1.00 0.31 -9.78
N LEU A 102 1.72 0.39 -8.66
CA LEU A 102 1.29 1.09 -7.44
C LEU A 102 1.42 2.60 -7.56
N GLN A 103 2.49 3.10 -8.20
CA GLN A 103 2.66 4.52 -8.50
C GLN A 103 1.55 5.04 -9.41
N ASN A 104 1.15 4.26 -10.42
CA ASN A 104 0.07 4.62 -11.34
C ASN A 104 -1.34 4.61 -10.67
N ILE A 105 -1.47 4.09 -9.44
CA ILE A 105 -2.72 4.12 -8.66
C ILE A 105 -2.83 5.41 -7.84
N HIS A 106 -1.73 6.15 -7.64
CA HIS A 106 -1.82 7.53 -7.17
C HIS A 106 -2.40 8.40 -8.30
N ALA A 107 -3.72 8.49 -8.35
CA ALA A 107 -4.38 9.65 -8.92
C ALA A 107 -4.07 10.83 -7.98
N GLU A 108 -2.92 11.48 -8.15
CA GLU A 108 -2.79 12.85 -7.69
C GLU A 108 -3.79 13.66 -8.50
N ILE A 109 -4.93 13.97 -7.89
CA ILE A 109 -5.71 15.14 -8.29
C ILE A 109 -4.81 16.30 -7.88
N GLN A 110 -4.14 16.93 -8.85
CA GLN A 110 -3.39 18.14 -8.55
C GLN A 110 -4.38 19.18 -8.01
N PRO A 111 -3.95 20.14 -7.18
CA PRO A 111 -4.84 21.20 -6.71
C PRO A 111 -5.61 21.90 -7.85
N ALA A 112 -5.02 21.99 -9.04
CA ALA A 112 -5.65 22.50 -10.26
C ALA A 112 -6.79 21.60 -10.81
N ASP A 113 -6.70 20.29 -10.62
CA ASP A 113 -7.70 19.33 -11.08
C ASP A 113 -8.94 19.30 -10.18
N ILE A 114 -8.82 19.79 -8.94
CA ILE A 114 -9.96 19.91 -8.01
C ILE A 114 -11.02 20.87 -8.57
N GLU A 115 -10.57 21.99 -9.14
CA GLU A 115 -11.48 23.00 -9.71
C GLU A 115 -12.22 22.44 -10.93
N VAL A 116 -11.54 21.65 -11.76
CA VAL A 116 -12.14 20.94 -12.89
C VAL A 116 -13.17 19.91 -12.43
N CYS A 117 -12.87 19.14 -11.38
CA CYS A 117 -13.83 18.20 -10.80
C CYS A 117 -15.07 18.90 -10.26
N LEU A 118 -14.91 20.02 -9.54
CA LEU A 118 -16.04 20.79 -9.00
C LEU A 118 -16.91 21.37 -10.12
N GLN A 119 -16.30 21.91 -11.18
CA GLN A 119 -17.05 22.40 -12.35
C GLN A 119 -17.85 21.29 -13.03
N GLN A 120 -17.28 20.10 -13.17
CA GLN A 120 -17.99 18.96 -13.75
C GLN A 120 -19.16 18.50 -12.88
N VAL A 121 -19.00 18.51 -11.56
CA VAL A 121 -20.07 18.19 -10.61
C VAL A 121 -21.21 19.21 -10.72
N ASP A 122 -20.89 20.50 -10.78
CA ASP A 122 -21.89 21.56 -10.93
C ASP A 122 -22.65 21.48 -12.26
N GLN A 123 -21.95 21.16 -13.36
CA GLN A 123 -22.54 21.12 -14.70
C GLN A 123 -23.39 19.87 -14.99
N ASN A 124 -23.15 18.77 -14.26
CA ASN A 124 -23.79 17.48 -14.56
C ASN A 124 -24.81 17.02 -13.51
N ILE A 125 -25.03 17.81 -12.45
CA ILE A 125 -26.09 17.56 -11.47
C ILE A 125 -27.23 18.55 -11.70
N ALA A 126 -28.46 18.05 -11.79
CA ALA A 126 -29.67 18.87 -11.86
C ALA A 126 -30.03 19.42 -10.47
N TRP A 127 -29.25 20.39 -9.98
CA TRP A 127 -29.39 20.98 -8.64
C TRP A 127 -30.79 21.55 -8.36
N GLU A 128 -31.49 21.95 -9.41
CA GLU A 128 -32.86 22.47 -9.35
C GLU A 128 -33.88 21.44 -8.83
N GLU A 129 -33.58 20.14 -8.93
CA GLU A 129 -34.43 19.08 -8.39
C GLU A 129 -34.32 18.92 -6.86
N PHE A 130 -33.26 19.48 -6.25
CA PHE A 130 -32.97 19.36 -4.82
C PHE A 130 -33.32 20.62 -4.01
N THR A 131 -33.81 21.68 -4.65
CA THR A 131 -34.14 22.98 -4.02
C THR A 131 -35.63 23.14 -3.69
N LYS A 132 -36.36 22.05 -3.47
CA LYS A 132 -37.75 22.06 -2.95
C LYS A 132 -37.83 21.70 -1.48
#